data_AF-A0A1J5ITC4-F1
#
_entry.id   AF-A0A1J5ITC4-F1
#
_cell.length_a   1.000
_cell.length_b   1.000
_cell.length_c   1.000
_cell.angle_alpha   90.00
_cell.angle_beta   90.00
_cell.angle_gamma   90.00
#
_symmetry.space_group_name_H-M   'P 1'
#
loop_
_entity.id
_entity.type
_entity.pdbx_description
1 polymer ?
#
loop_
_entity_poly.entity_id
_entity_poly.type
_entity_poly.pdbx_seq_one_letter_code
_entity_poly.pdbx_strand_id
1 'polypeptide(L)'
;MPDSINILIIGDVLGKAGRRALRDHLPHLIDDHQIDFCVANGENLAAGFGTTIKLADELFCIGVDVITNGNHCWDQRSFLEEIDEDDRFVRPANFSKHAPGAGWTIQETRNGHRIAVINLIGQVFMSTWDCPFEAAERIMEDMPDDVHAVLVDFHAETTSEKMGMGWFLDGQVSFVYGTHTHVPTCDEIIHPSGTAFQCDIGMTGSYNSIIGMEKVGALHRMVTRLPQRFEAVERGATIFATKITVDASTKKTTNIERICIRPES
;
A
#
# COMPACT_ATOMS: atom_id res chain seq x y z
N MET A 1 -10.19 -27.16 -9.19
CA MET A 1 -10.32 -26.14 -8.13
C MET A 1 -10.75 -24.85 -8.83
N PRO A 2 -11.53 -23.94 -8.21
CA PRO A 2 -11.71 -22.62 -8.78
C PRO A 2 -10.32 -22.00 -9.05
N ASP A 3 -10.22 -21.22 -10.13
CA ASP A 3 -8.99 -20.51 -10.50
C ASP A 3 -8.79 -19.40 -9.46
N SER A 4 -7.86 -19.61 -8.52
CA SER A 4 -7.64 -18.75 -7.36
C SER A 4 -6.34 -17.98 -7.52
N ILE A 5 -6.37 -16.70 -7.14
CA ILE A 5 -5.22 -15.79 -7.16
C ILE A 5 -4.90 -15.39 -5.72
N ASN A 6 -3.70 -15.70 -5.24
CA ASN A 6 -3.21 -15.26 -3.94
C ASN A 6 -2.47 -13.94 -4.10
N ILE A 7 -2.94 -12.91 -3.41
CA ILE A 7 -2.39 -11.56 -3.51
C ILE A 7 -1.87 -11.15 -2.13
N LEU A 8 -0.65 -10.63 -2.07
CA LEU A 8 -0.05 -10.09 -0.86
C LEU A 8 -0.01 -8.56 -0.91
N ILE A 9 -0.53 -7.91 0.12
CA ILE A 9 -0.45 -6.46 0.28
C ILE A 9 0.48 -6.16 1.45
N ILE A 10 1.56 -5.43 1.19
CA ILE A 10 2.53 -4.99 2.19
C ILE A 10 2.22 -3.54 2.53
N GLY A 11 2.11 -3.26 3.83
CA GLY A 11 1.86 -1.91 4.32
C GLY A 11 3.07 -0.98 4.16
N ASP A 12 2.98 0.23 4.70
CA ASP A 12 3.93 1.32 4.49
C ASP A 12 5.39 0.89 4.76
N VAL A 13 6.20 0.80 3.70
CA VAL A 13 7.59 0.34 3.80
C VAL A 13 8.48 1.50 4.23
N LEU A 14 8.91 1.48 5.50
CA LEU A 14 9.60 2.59 6.11
C LEU A 14 11.12 2.43 6.11
N GLY A 15 11.76 3.27 5.29
CA GLY A 15 13.20 3.46 5.27
C GLY A 15 14.00 2.18 5.07
N LYS A 16 15.26 2.21 5.52
CA LYS A 16 16.20 1.10 5.36
C LYS A 16 15.81 -0.14 6.15
N ALA A 17 15.16 0.04 7.31
CA ALA A 17 14.72 -1.07 8.15
C ALA A 17 13.67 -1.91 7.41
N GLY A 18 12.62 -1.27 6.87
CA GLY A 18 11.56 -1.94 6.13
C GLY A 18 12.07 -2.66 4.90
N ARG A 19 12.85 -1.97 4.05
CA ARG A 19 13.43 -2.58 2.83
C ARG A 19 14.30 -3.79 3.14
N ARG A 20 15.11 -3.71 4.21
CA ARG A 20 15.94 -4.85 4.64
C ARG A 20 15.08 -6.03 5.08
N ALA A 21 14.06 -5.80 5.90
CA ALA A 21 13.18 -6.88 6.33
C ALA A 21 12.49 -7.55 5.13
N LEU A 22 11.99 -6.77 4.18
CA LEU A 22 11.41 -7.35 2.96
C LEU A 22 12.42 -8.16 2.16
N ARG A 23 13.63 -7.65 1.94
CA ARG A 23 14.66 -8.42 1.23
C ARG A 23 14.96 -9.76 1.91
N ASP A 24 14.97 -9.78 3.24
CA ASP A 24 15.34 -10.95 4.02
C ASP A 24 14.16 -11.97 4.13
N HIS A 25 12.89 -11.52 4.04
CA HIS A 25 11.69 -12.36 4.29
C HIS A 25 10.71 -12.51 3.12
N LEU A 26 10.58 -11.53 2.23
CA LEU A 26 9.55 -11.53 1.16
C LEU A 26 9.66 -12.71 0.20
N PRO A 27 10.85 -13.14 -0.28
CA PRO A 27 10.95 -14.31 -1.13
C PRO A 27 10.37 -15.58 -0.49
N HIS A 28 10.62 -15.78 0.81
CA HIS A 28 10.06 -16.90 1.56
C HIS A 28 8.55 -16.76 1.74
N LEU A 29 8.04 -15.55 2.02
CA LEU A 29 6.60 -15.32 2.08
C LEU A 29 5.89 -15.64 0.76
N ILE A 30 6.49 -15.26 -0.37
CA ILE A 30 5.95 -15.56 -1.69
C ILE A 30 5.85 -17.07 -1.90
N ASP A 31 6.93 -17.81 -1.57
CA ASP A 31 6.96 -19.26 -1.72
C ASP A 31 6.02 -19.96 -0.72
N ASP A 32 6.10 -19.65 0.56
CA ASP A 32 5.32 -20.32 1.63
C ASP A 32 3.82 -20.10 1.48
N HIS A 33 3.41 -18.90 1.04
CA HIS A 33 2.01 -18.55 0.87
C HIS A 33 1.51 -18.67 -0.57
N GLN A 34 2.36 -19.12 -1.51
CA GLN A 34 2.06 -19.28 -2.92
C GLN A 34 1.46 -17.99 -3.52
N ILE A 35 2.15 -16.86 -3.31
CA ILE A 35 1.70 -15.54 -3.74
C ILE A 35 1.90 -15.39 -5.25
N ASP A 36 0.82 -15.03 -5.95
CA ASP A 36 0.79 -14.80 -7.40
C ASP A 36 1.07 -13.34 -7.76
N PHE A 37 0.76 -12.40 -6.85
CA PHE A 37 0.91 -10.97 -7.03
C PHE A 37 1.17 -10.25 -5.71
N CYS A 38 2.07 -9.27 -5.69
CA CYS A 38 2.45 -8.52 -4.50
C CYS A 38 2.41 -7.01 -4.74
N VAL A 39 1.69 -6.29 -3.88
CA VAL A 39 1.66 -4.82 -3.85
C VAL A 39 2.31 -4.33 -2.56
N ALA A 40 3.12 -3.29 -2.62
CA ALA A 40 3.69 -2.65 -1.45
C ALA A 40 3.45 -1.13 -1.48
N ASN A 41 3.11 -0.55 -0.33
CA ASN A 41 3.11 0.92 -0.23
C ASN A 41 4.54 1.43 0.01
N GLY A 42 5.05 2.22 -0.95
CA GLY A 42 6.42 2.72 -0.98
C GLY A 42 6.56 4.21 -0.62
N GLU A 43 5.59 4.83 0.07
CA GLU A 43 5.65 6.28 0.30
C GLU A 43 6.77 6.73 1.26
N ASN A 44 7.39 5.82 2.02
CA ASN A 44 8.43 6.14 2.99
C ASN A 44 9.79 5.46 2.72
N LEU A 45 10.06 4.99 1.48
CA LEU A 45 11.31 4.27 1.15
C LEU A 45 12.56 5.13 1.39
N ALA A 46 12.54 6.40 1.01
CA ALA A 46 13.70 7.29 1.07
C ALA A 46 13.85 7.96 2.45
N ALA A 47 14.54 7.28 3.36
CA ALA A 47 14.81 7.78 4.72
C ALA A 47 13.54 8.23 5.49
N GLY A 48 12.40 7.57 5.20
CA GLY A 48 11.10 7.84 5.82
C GLY A 48 10.17 8.75 5.02
N PHE A 49 10.65 9.40 3.94
CA PHE A 49 9.87 10.38 3.19
C PHE A 49 10.11 10.27 1.68
N GLY A 50 9.10 9.82 0.95
CA GLY A 50 9.10 9.64 -0.50
C GLY A 50 9.85 8.38 -0.95
N THR A 51 10.03 8.28 -2.26
CA THR A 51 10.66 7.15 -2.94
C THR A 51 11.59 7.60 -4.06
N THR A 52 12.40 6.70 -4.59
CA THR A 52 13.18 6.90 -5.82
C THR A 52 13.16 5.59 -6.62
N ILE A 53 13.36 5.66 -7.95
CA ILE A 53 13.38 4.46 -8.80
C ILE A 53 14.36 3.42 -8.28
N LYS A 54 15.58 3.85 -7.92
CA LYS A 54 16.59 2.95 -7.36
C LYS A 54 16.12 2.17 -6.13
N LEU A 55 15.39 2.81 -5.22
CA LEU A 55 14.92 2.16 -3.99
C LEU A 55 13.72 1.25 -4.25
N ALA A 56 12.91 1.59 -5.23
CA ALA A 56 11.80 0.77 -5.68
C ALA A 56 12.26 -0.45 -6.48
N ASP A 57 13.31 -0.33 -7.29
CA ASP A 57 13.98 -1.45 -7.97
C ASP A 57 14.46 -2.50 -6.96
N GLU A 58 14.92 -2.08 -5.77
CA GLU A 58 15.27 -3.01 -4.69
C GLU A 58 14.08 -3.90 -4.29
N LEU A 59 12.85 -3.35 -4.31
CA LEU A 59 11.60 -4.05 -3.98
C LEU A 59 11.10 -4.91 -5.15
N PHE A 60 11.16 -4.39 -6.37
CA PHE A 60 10.78 -5.17 -7.55
C PHE A 60 11.65 -6.42 -7.71
N CYS A 61 12.97 -6.30 -7.46
CA CYS A 61 13.91 -7.43 -7.55
C CYS A 61 13.64 -8.55 -6.54
N ILE A 62 12.87 -8.29 -5.48
CA ILE A 62 12.54 -9.28 -4.43
C ILE A 62 11.09 -9.77 -4.50
N GLY A 63 10.36 -9.40 -5.56
CA GLY A 63 9.03 -9.94 -5.86
C GLY A 63 7.85 -9.02 -5.55
N VAL A 64 8.06 -7.72 -5.36
CA VAL A 64 6.97 -6.74 -5.44
C VAL A 64 6.63 -6.53 -6.93
N ASP A 65 5.34 -6.50 -7.28
CA ASP A 65 4.89 -6.29 -8.66
C ASP A 65 4.45 -4.84 -8.90
N VAL A 66 3.81 -4.20 -7.91
CA VAL A 66 3.36 -2.80 -7.96
C VAL A 66 3.70 -2.07 -6.67
N ILE A 67 4.13 -0.82 -6.80
CA ILE A 67 4.36 0.09 -5.67
C ILE A 67 3.32 1.21 -5.69
N THR A 68 2.47 1.21 -4.66
CA THR A 68 1.58 2.36 -4.37
C THR A 68 2.32 3.40 -3.54
N ASN A 69 1.72 4.58 -3.36
CA ASN A 69 2.33 5.70 -2.65
C ASN A 69 1.28 6.45 -1.81
N GLY A 70 1.60 7.64 -1.31
CA GLY A 70 0.73 8.40 -0.42
C GLY A 70 1.00 9.89 -0.47
N ASN A 71 0.86 10.56 0.67
CA ASN A 71 1.10 12.00 0.75
C ASN A 71 2.58 12.36 0.57
N HIS A 72 3.51 11.44 0.81
CA HIS A 72 4.94 11.68 0.67
C HIS A 72 5.50 11.43 -0.74
N CYS A 73 4.64 11.16 -1.73
CA CYS A 73 5.02 10.86 -3.12
C CYS A 73 6.08 11.80 -3.71
N TRP A 74 5.99 13.11 -3.46
CA TRP A 74 6.84 14.13 -4.07
C TRP A 74 7.96 14.67 -3.18
N ASP A 75 8.21 14.04 -2.03
CA ASP A 75 9.26 14.51 -1.11
C ASP A 75 10.69 14.28 -1.66
N GLN A 76 10.82 13.43 -2.67
CA GLN A 76 12.05 13.26 -3.45
C GLN A 76 11.90 13.91 -4.82
N ARG A 77 12.71 14.94 -5.09
CA ARG A 77 12.60 15.72 -6.33
C ARG A 77 12.83 14.90 -7.60
N SER A 78 13.72 13.92 -7.58
CA SER A 78 14.00 13.08 -8.75
C SER A 78 12.76 12.28 -9.17
N PHE A 79 11.94 11.87 -8.21
CA PHE A 79 10.76 11.06 -8.49
C PHE A 79 9.70 11.79 -9.33
N LEU A 80 9.68 13.13 -9.31
CA LEU A 80 8.82 13.92 -10.20
C LEU A 80 9.16 13.72 -11.68
N GLU A 81 10.43 13.48 -11.99
CA GLU A 81 10.92 13.31 -13.36
C GLU A 81 10.88 11.83 -13.79
N GLU A 82 10.99 10.92 -12.81
CA GLU A 82 11.18 9.49 -13.06
C GLU A 82 9.89 8.66 -13.01
N ILE A 83 8.81 9.14 -12.37
CA ILE A 83 7.60 8.31 -12.13
C ILE A 83 6.92 7.81 -13.42
N ASP A 84 7.03 8.55 -14.53
CA ASP A 84 6.43 8.17 -15.81
C ASP A 84 7.29 7.13 -16.59
N GLU A 85 8.48 6.79 -16.11
CA GLU A 85 9.38 5.82 -16.76
C GLU A 85 8.97 4.36 -16.52
N ASP A 86 8.14 4.09 -15.51
CA ASP A 86 7.76 2.74 -15.10
C ASP A 86 6.30 2.71 -14.61
N ASP A 87 5.46 1.94 -15.31
CA ASP A 87 4.01 1.86 -15.07
C ASP A 87 3.63 1.03 -13.83
N ARG A 88 4.61 0.46 -13.12
CA ARG A 88 4.44 -0.22 -11.84
C ARG A 88 4.36 0.74 -10.65
N PHE A 89 4.59 2.04 -10.87
CA PHE A 89 4.35 3.07 -9.86
C PHE A 89 2.94 3.64 -9.93
N VAL A 90 2.27 3.67 -8.78
CA VAL A 90 0.91 4.18 -8.67
C VAL A 90 0.82 5.24 -7.58
N ARG A 91 0.68 6.50 -7.99
CA ARG A 91 0.47 7.63 -7.06
C ARG A 91 -1.02 7.83 -6.79
N PRO A 92 -1.44 8.59 -5.75
CA PRO A 92 -2.86 8.81 -5.51
C PRO A 92 -3.57 9.47 -6.70
N ALA A 93 -4.65 8.87 -7.20
CA ALA A 93 -5.33 9.33 -8.42
C ALA A 93 -5.98 10.71 -8.27
N ASN A 94 -6.50 11.01 -7.07
CA ASN A 94 -7.15 12.27 -6.71
C ASN A 94 -6.18 13.35 -6.20
N PHE A 95 -4.88 13.21 -6.44
CA PHE A 95 -3.88 14.21 -6.05
C PHE A 95 -3.96 15.49 -6.89
N SER A 96 -3.86 15.34 -8.22
CA SER A 96 -4.07 16.41 -9.21
C SER A 96 -4.09 15.81 -10.62
N LYS A 97 -4.86 16.40 -11.53
CA LYS A 97 -4.79 16.10 -12.97
C LYS A 97 -3.48 16.55 -13.64
N HIS A 98 -2.70 17.40 -12.97
CA HIS A 98 -1.42 17.93 -13.46
C HIS A 98 -0.21 17.19 -12.89
N ALA A 99 -0.41 16.33 -11.89
CA ALA A 99 0.67 15.55 -11.30
C ALA A 99 1.11 14.45 -12.30
N PRO A 100 2.42 14.21 -12.47
CA PRO A 100 2.93 13.14 -13.32
C PRO A 100 2.58 11.76 -12.73
N GLY A 101 2.80 10.72 -13.52
CA GLY A 101 2.49 9.34 -13.17
C GLY A 101 1.00 9.01 -13.17
N ALA A 102 0.71 7.73 -13.05
CA ALA A 102 -0.64 7.19 -13.10
C ALA A 102 -1.27 7.02 -11.71
N GLY A 103 -2.59 7.16 -11.66
CA GLY A 103 -3.42 6.89 -10.48
C GLY A 103 -3.78 5.42 -10.28
N TRP A 104 -3.57 4.61 -11.32
CA TRP A 104 -3.83 3.18 -11.35
C TRP A 104 -3.00 2.52 -12.45
N THR A 105 -2.84 1.20 -12.38
CA THR A 105 -2.13 0.39 -13.39
C THR A 105 -2.79 -0.99 -13.50
N ILE A 106 -2.49 -1.72 -14.57
CA ILE A 106 -2.80 -3.14 -14.70
C ILE A 106 -1.50 -3.88 -14.97
N GLN A 107 -1.19 -4.86 -14.13
CA GLN A 107 -0.04 -5.72 -14.30
C GLN A 107 -0.50 -7.18 -14.37
N GLU A 108 0.33 -8.04 -14.95
CA GLU A 108 0.02 -9.46 -15.11
C GLU A 108 0.77 -10.32 -14.10
N THR A 109 0.06 -11.27 -13.47
CA THR A 109 0.71 -12.32 -12.68
C THR A 109 1.53 -13.22 -13.60
N ARG A 110 2.41 -14.04 -13.01
CA ARG A 110 3.16 -15.07 -13.76
C ARG A 110 2.27 -16.07 -14.49
N ASN A 111 1.03 -16.23 -14.03
CA ASN A 111 0.02 -17.13 -14.62
C ASN A 111 -0.88 -16.42 -15.65
N GLY A 112 -0.64 -15.13 -15.94
CA GLY A 112 -1.38 -14.34 -16.94
C GLY A 112 -2.65 -13.68 -16.41
N HIS A 113 -2.91 -13.70 -15.10
CA HIS A 113 -4.05 -12.97 -14.54
C HIS A 113 -3.75 -11.48 -14.52
N ARG A 114 -4.64 -10.69 -15.12
CA ARG A 114 -4.55 -9.22 -15.11
C ARG A 114 -5.08 -8.66 -13.78
N ILE A 115 -4.24 -7.93 -13.05
CA ILE A 115 -4.56 -7.34 -11.74
C ILE A 115 -4.51 -5.82 -11.86
N ALA A 116 -5.61 -5.15 -11.53
CA ALA A 116 -5.65 -3.69 -11.45
C ALA A 116 -5.28 -3.23 -10.04
N VAL A 117 -4.43 -2.21 -9.95
CA VAL A 117 -4.07 -1.56 -8.69
C VAL A 117 -4.38 -0.09 -8.78
N ILE A 118 -5.19 0.42 -7.85
CA ILE A 118 -5.63 1.80 -7.74
C ILE A 118 -5.07 2.37 -6.45
N ASN A 119 -4.58 3.61 -6.50
CA ASN A 119 -4.16 4.33 -5.30
C ASN A 119 -5.00 5.61 -5.15
N LEU A 120 -5.48 5.88 -3.93
CA LEU A 120 -6.32 7.01 -3.58
C LEU A 120 -5.81 7.66 -2.28
N ILE A 121 -6.12 8.93 -2.07
CA ILE A 121 -5.73 9.66 -0.85
C ILE A 121 -6.93 10.29 -0.15
N GLY A 122 -7.01 10.15 1.17
CA GLY A 122 -8.07 10.73 2.01
C GLY A 122 -7.93 12.24 2.20
N GLN A 123 -8.96 12.89 2.75
CA GLN A 123 -9.00 14.34 2.93
C GLN A 123 -9.03 14.74 4.41
N VAL A 124 -9.69 13.98 5.27
CA VAL A 124 -9.90 14.37 6.67
C VAL A 124 -8.59 14.24 7.45
N PHE A 125 -8.19 15.34 8.11
CA PHE A 125 -6.88 15.50 8.77
C PHE A 125 -5.66 15.41 7.84
N MET A 126 -5.88 15.44 6.53
CA MET A 126 -4.85 15.49 5.51
C MET A 126 -4.91 16.83 4.75
N SER A 127 -4.28 16.90 3.58
CA SER A 127 -4.35 18.09 2.71
C SER A 127 -5.64 18.12 1.89
N THR A 128 -5.92 19.24 1.25
CA THR A 128 -7.10 19.43 0.39
C THR A 128 -6.87 18.86 -1.01
N TRP A 129 -7.18 17.57 -1.18
CA TRP A 129 -7.13 16.86 -2.47
C TRP A 129 -8.49 16.82 -3.17
N ASP A 130 -8.54 16.38 -4.42
CA ASP A 130 -9.80 16.12 -5.11
C ASP A 130 -10.57 14.98 -4.43
N CYS A 131 -11.87 14.85 -4.70
CA CYS A 131 -12.71 13.82 -4.07
C CYS A 131 -12.21 12.40 -4.40
N PRO A 132 -11.85 11.57 -3.41
CA PRO A 132 -11.37 10.21 -3.66
C PRO A 132 -12.47 9.28 -4.21
N PHE A 133 -13.73 9.51 -3.81
CA PHE A 133 -14.87 8.71 -4.27
C PHE A 133 -15.17 8.94 -5.76
N GLU A 134 -15.17 10.20 -6.21
CA GLU A 134 -15.33 10.52 -7.63
C GLU A 134 -14.16 10.02 -8.48
N ALA A 135 -12.94 10.04 -7.93
CA ALA A 135 -11.79 9.48 -8.62
C ALA A 135 -11.88 7.95 -8.76
N ALA A 136 -12.35 7.25 -7.73
CA ALA A 136 -12.60 5.81 -7.78
C ALA A 136 -13.66 5.48 -8.84
N GLU A 137 -14.80 6.18 -8.83
CA GLU A 137 -15.89 5.99 -9.80
C GLU A 137 -15.39 6.14 -11.24
N ARG A 138 -14.68 7.24 -11.55
CA ARG A 138 -14.11 7.47 -12.88
C ARG A 138 -13.15 6.35 -13.32
N ILE A 139 -12.31 5.85 -12.42
CA ILE A 139 -11.38 4.76 -12.77
C ILE A 139 -12.15 3.46 -13.02
N MET A 140 -13.20 3.19 -12.24
CA MET A 140 -14.02 2.01 -12.43
C MET A 140 -14.84 2.06 -13.73
N GLU A 141 -15.26 3.24 -14.19
CA GLU A 141 -15.90 3.42 -15.51
C GLU A 141 -14.98 3.04 -16.68
N ASP A 142 -13.67 3.28 -16.53
CA ASP A 142 -12.65 2.98 -17.54
C ASP A 142 -12.02 1.58 -17.37
N MET A 143 -12.45 0.81 -16.37
CA MET A 143 -11.84 -0.48 -16.02
C MET A 143 -12.15 -1.57 -17.06
N PRO A 144 -11.15 -2.24 -17.65
CA PRO A 144 -11.39 -3.34 -18.58
C PRO A 144 -12.07 -4.55 -17.94
N ASP A 145 -12.98 -5.19 -18.69
CA ASP A 145 -13.74 -6.36 -18.23
C ASP A 145 -12.88 -7.58 -17.93
N ASP A 146 -11.72 -7.72 -18.58
CA ASP A 146 -10.81 -8.86 -18.49
C ASP A 146 -9.76 -8.76 -17.36
N VAL A 147 -9.92 -7.79 -16.46
CA VAL A 147 -9.22 -7.77 -15.16
C VAL A 147 -9.80 -8.83 -14.23
N HIS A 148 -8.93 -9.59 -13.57
CA HIS A 148 -9.30 -10.71 -12.69
C HIS A 148 -9.38 -10.31 -11.21
N ALA A 149 -8.70 -9.23 -10.80
CA ALA A 149 -8.83 -8.64 -9.47
C ALA A 149 -8.57 -7.13 -9.51
N VAL A 150 -9.27 -6.37 -8.66
CA VAL A 150 -9.06 -4.92 -8.48
C VAL A 150 -8.71 -4.64 -7.03
N LEU A 151 -7.56 -4.00 -6.83
CA LEU A 151 -6.99 -3.67 -5.53
C LEU A 151 -7.00 -2.15 -5.35
N VAL A 152 -7.43 -1.67 -4.19
CA VAL A 152 -7.51 -0.24 -3.89
C VAL A 152 -6.75 0.05 -2.60
N ASP A 153 -5.59 0.69 -2.75
CA ASP A 153 -4.90 1.35 -1.64
C ASP A 153 -5.56 2.70 -1.38
N PHE A 154 -6.17 2.86 -0.21
CA PHE A 154 -6.73 4.12 0.23
C PHE A 154 -5.91 4.70 1.39
N HIS A 155 -4.94 5.52 1.00
CA HIS A 155 -3.99 6.16 1.89
C HIS A 155 -4.66 7.32 2.65
N ALA A 156 -5.10 7.09 3.88
CA ALA A 156 -5.95 8.03 4.61
C ALA A 156 -5.73 7.99 6.13
N GLU A 157 -6.03 9.10 6.81
CA GLU A 157 -5.90 9.18 8.27
C GLU A 157 -7.14 8.62 8.99
N THR A 158 -8.35 8.97 8.52
CA THR A 158 -9.55 8.66 9.29
C THR A 158 -10.15 7.30 8.96
N THR A 159 -10.49 6.55 10.01
CA THR A 159 -11.20 5.27 9.89
C THR A 159 -12.56 5.42 9.20
N SER A 160 -13.25 6.55 9.39
CA SER A 160 -14.54 6.82 8.76
C SER A 160 -14.45 6.97 7.24
N GLU A 161 -13.44 7.68 6.71
CA GLU A 161 -13.24 7.74 5.26
C GLU A 161 -12.91 6.35 4.73
N LYS A 162 -12.02 5.62 5.40
CA LYS A 162 -11.58 4.28 4.97
C LYS A 162 -12.71 3.28 4.91
N MET A 163 -13.51 3.18 5.97
CA MET A 163 -14.71 2.35 5.98
C MET A 163 -15.71 2.81 4.92
N GLY A 164 -15.87 4.12 4.73
CA GLY A 164 -16.70 4.69 3.68
C GLY A 164 -16.31 4.20 2.29
N MET A 165 -15.02 4.23 1.95
CA MET A 165 -14.50 3.71 0.68
C MET A 165 -14.72 2.20 0.53
N GLY A 166 -14.50 1.44 1.61
CA GLY A 166 -14.75 -0.01 1.62
C GLY A 166 -16.21 -0.36 1.33
N TRP A 167 -17.17 0.42 1.84
CA TRP A 167 -18.59 0.25 1.54
C TRP A 167 -18.99 0.80 0.17
N PHE A 168 -18.37 1.89 -0.26
CA PHE A 168 -18.64 2.51 -1.56
C PHE A 168 -18.28 1.58 -2.72
N LEU A 169 -17.20 0.80 -2.58
CA LEU A 169 -16.70 -0.11 -3.61
C LEU A 169 -17.08 -1.59 -3.38
N ASP A 170 -17.91 -1.91 -2.39
CA ASP A 170 -18.32 -3.30 -2.14
C ASP A 170 -19.02 -3.89 -3.37
N GLY A 171 -18.56 -5.07 -3.80
CA GLY A 171 -19.02 -5.79 -4.98
C GLY A 171 -18.43 -5.29 -6.31
N GLN A 172 -17.66 -4.19 -6.29
CA GLN A 172 -17.03 -3.61 -7.49
C GLN A 172 -15.54 -3.97 -7.57
N VAL A 173 -14.88 -4.16 -6.43
CA VAL A 173 -13.45 -4.44 -6.34
C VAL A 173 -13.16 -5.68 -5.47
N SER A 174 -11.98 -6.24 -5.60
CA SER A 174 -11.58 -7.43 -4.83
C SER A 174 -11.15 -7.06 -3.41
N PHE A 175 -10.43 -5.96 -3.22
CA PHE A 175 -9.93 -5.53 -1.92
C PHE A 175 -9.79 -4.01 -1.83
N VAL A 176 -10.39 -3.41 -0.80
CA VAL A 176 -10.09 -2.04 -0.36
C VAL A 176 -9.29 -2.12 0.94
N TYR A 177 -8.08 -1.57 0.96
CA TYR A 177 -7.25 -1.54 2.15
C TYR A 177 -6.75 -0.14 2.44
N GLY A 178 -6.65 0.19 3.72
CA GLY A 178 -6.02 1.44 4.14
C GLY A 178 -4.52 1.30 4.41
N THR A 179 -3.81 2.39 4.19
CA THR A 179 -2.41 2.64 4.60
C THR A 179 -2.34 3.99 5.30
N HIS A 180 -1.16 4.53 5.60
CA HIS A 180 -0.87 5.84 6.26
C HIS A 180 -0.67 5.80 7.77
N THR A 181 -1.52 5.12 8.53
CA THR A 181 -1.49 5.30 10.01
C THR A 181 -0.36 4.54 10.69
N HIS A 182 0.31 3.65 9.95
CA HIS A 182 1.44 2.81 10.37
C HIS A 182 1.11 1.84 11.52
N VAL A 183 -0.17 1.63 11.85
CA VAL A 183 -0.61 0.71 12.89
C VAL A 183 -1.63 -0.25 12.30
N PRO A 184 -1.35 -1.56 12.26
CA PRO A 184 -2.26 -2.53 11.68
C PRO A 184 -3.56 -2.60 12.48
N THR A 185 -4.69 -2.64 11.78
CA THR A 185 -5.99 -2.88 12.39
C THR A 185 -6.29 -4.39 12.46
N CYS A 186 -7.29 -4.76 13.28
CA CYS A 186 -7.78 -6.13 13.44
C CYS A 186 -9.23 -6.28 12.98
N ASP A 187 -9.58 -5.59 11.90
CA ASP A 187 -10.91 -5.48 11.34
C ASP A 187 -10.99 -6.06 9.92
N GLU A 188 -10.04 -6.93 9.56
CA GLU A 188 -10.06 -7.65 8.30
C GLU A 188 -11.36 -8.43 8.12
N ILE A 189 -12.06 -8.17 7.02
CA ILE A 189 -13.38 -8.74 6.75
C ILE A 189 -13.62 -8.86 5.25
N ILE A 190 -14.50 -9.77 4.85
CA ILE A 190 -15.06 -9.81 3.50
C ILE A 190 -16.50 -9.29 3.60
N HIS A 191 -16.78 -8.19 2.91
CA HIS A 191 -18.10 -7.57 2.85
C HIS A 191 -19.12 -8.46 2.12
N PRO A 192 -20.43 -8.24 2.31
CA PRO A 192 -21.47 -9.12 1.79
C PRO A 192 -21.42 -9.37 0.28
N SER A 193 -20.94 -8.40 -0.51
CA SER A 193 -20.88 -8.53 -1.97
C SER A 193 -19.58 -9.16 -2.47
N GLY A 194 -18.62 -9.45 -1.57
CA GLY A 194 -17.39 -10.18 -1.85
C GLY A 194 -16.12 -9.34 -1.90
N THR A 195 -16.18 -8.05 -1.55
CA THR A 195 -15.00 -7.20 -1.43
C THR A 195 -14.34 -7.40 -0.07
N ALA A 196 -13.04 -7.69 -0.05
CA ALA A 196 -12.28 -7.66 1.18
C ALA A 196 -12.09 -6.22 1.66
N PHE A 197 -11.94 -6.04 2.97
CA PHE A 197 -11.67 -4.77 3.60
C PHE A 197 -10.74 -4.93 4.81
N GLN A 198 -9.82 -3.98 4.97
CA GLN A 198 -9.05 -3.76 6.20
C GLN A 198 -8.72 -2.28 6.34
N CYS A 199 -8.96 -1.69 7.51
CA CYS A 199 -8.80 -0.25 7.69
C CYS A 199 -7.34 0.21 7.72
N ASP A 200 -6.39 -0.60 8.19
CA ASP A 200 -4.98 -0.29 7.98
C ASP A 200 -4.14 -1.55 7.94
N ILE A 201 -3.33 -1.71 6.88
CA ILE A 201 -2.37 -2.81 6.78
C ILE A 201 -1.30 -2.71 7.86
N GLY A 202 -0.94 -1.50 8.29
CA GLY A 202 0.17 -1.21 9.19
C GLY A 202 1.45 -0.88 8.45
N MET A 203 2.56 -0.77 9.18
CA MET A 203 3.86 -0.38 8.62
C MET A 203 4.81 -1.57 8.55
N THR A 204 5.55 -1.69 7.45
CA THR A 204 6.76 -2.50 7.40
C THR A 204 7.98 -1.65 7.79
N GLY A 205 8.31 -1.68 9.09
CA GLY A 205 9.30 -0.77 9.69
C GLY A 205 9.55 -1.07 11.17
N SER A 206 10.44 -0.30 11.81
CA SER A 206 10.75 -0.54 13.22
C SER A 206 9.62 -0.10 14.14
N TYR A 207 9.11 -1.00 14.99
CA TYR A 207 8.14 -0.64 16.04
C TYR A 207 8.80 -0.23 17.36
N ASN A 208 10.12 -0.35 17.48
CA ASN A 208 10.88 0.26 18.57
C ASN A 208 11.12 1.76 18.30
N SER A 209 10.06 2.45 17.86
CA SER A 209 10.06 3.80 17.30
C SER A 209 8.74 4.50 17.64
N ILE A 210 8.56 5.73 17.18
CA ILE A 210 7.24 6.38 17.08
C ILE A 210 6.93 6.53 15.60
N ILE A 211 6.02 5.70 15.08
CA ILE A 211 5.57 5.75 13.67
C ILE A 211 6.76 5.61 12.69
N GLY A 212 7.76 4.80 13.06
CA GLY A 212 9.00 4.58 12.30
C GLY A 212 10.14 5.55 12.59
N MET A 213 9.89 6.61 13.37
CA MET A 213 10.86 7.67 13.68
C MET A 213 11.52 7.48 15.05
N GLU A 214 12.74 8.02 15.19
CA GLU A 214 13.52 8.00 16.43
C GLU A 214 12.75 8.62 17.62
N LYS A 215 12.65 7.84 18.70
CA LYS A 215 11.82 8.17 19.87
C LYS A 215 12.22 9.49 20.51
N VAL A 216 13.53 9.74 20.63
CA VAL A 216 14.05 10.95 21.28
C VAL A 216 13.62 12.20 20.52
N GLY A 217 13.78 12.20 19.19
CA GLY A 217 13.43 13.34 18.36
C GLY A 217 11.92 13.60 18.32
N ALA A 218 11.13 12.55 18.14
CA ALA A 218 9.67 12.64 18.13
C ALA A 218 9.10 13.12 19.48
N LEU A 219 9.57 12.56 20.61
CA LEU A 219 9.12 12.97 21.94
C LEU A 219 9.55 14.41 22.27
N HIS A 220 10.76 14.82 21.89
CA HIS A 220 11.19 16.20 22.07
C HIS A 220 10.20 17.17 21.41
N ARG A 221 9.82 16.92 20.15
CA ARG A 221 8.84 17.75 19.44
C ARG A 221 7.47 17.76 20.12
N MET A 222 6.97 16.60 20.57
CA MET A 222 5.66 16.50 21.25
C MET A 222 5.64 17.24 22.60
N VAL A 223 6.69 17.07 23.41
CA VAL A 223 6.76 17.62 24.77
C VAL A 223 7.09 19.11 24.76
N THR A 224 8.13 19.51 24.02
CA THR A 224 8.61 20.90 24.00
C THR A 224 7.84 21.78 23.04
N ARG A 225 7.14 21.19 22.08
CA ARG A 225 6.51 21.87 20.92
C ARG A 225 7.51 22.61 20.03
N LEU A 226 8.81 22.32 20.16
CA LEU A 226 9.86 22.90 19.33
C LEU A 226 10.17 22.01 18.12
N PRO A 227 10.56 22.61 16.98
CA PRO A 227 11.00 21.84 15.81
C PRO A 227 12.18 20.92 16.13
N GLN A 228 12.10 19.68 15.66
CA GLN A 228 13.18 18.70 15.69
C GLN A 228 13.08 17.90 14.39
N ARG A 229 14.24 17.62 13.78
CA ARG A 229 14.29 16.80 12.57
C ARG A 229 13.89 15.36 12.92
N PHE A 230 13.03 14.78 12.10
CA PHE A 230 12.73 13.36 12.18
C PHE A 230 13.82 12.53 11.51
N GLU A 231 14.18 11.43 12.15
CA GLU A 231 15.15 10.46 11.69
C GLU A 231 14.49 9.08 11.74
N ALA A 232 14.51 8.36 10.62
CA ALA A 232 13.93 7.02 10.54
C ALA A 232 14.83 6.00 11.25
N VAL A 233 14.23 5.08 11.99
CA VAL A 233 14.97 3.98 12.64
C VAL A 233 15.44 2.99 11.58
N GLU A 234 16.73 2.63 11.57
CA GLU A 234 17.33 1.82 10.50
C GLU A 234 17.33 0.29 10.72
N ARG A 235 16.87 -0.20 11.88
CA ARG A 235 16.97 -1.62 12.26
C ARG A 235 15.73 -2.14 13.01
N GLY A 236 15.61 -3.47 13.05
CA GLY A 236 14.58 -4.17 13.82
C GLY A 236 13.18 -3.87 13.30
N ALA A 237 12.93 -4.17 12.02
CA ALA A 237 11.62 -3.96 11.41
C ALA A 237 10.70 -5.15 11.64
N THR A 238 9.43 -4.83 11.88
CA THR A 238 8.30 -5.76 11.78
C THR A 238 7.70 -5.59 10.40
N ILE A 239 7.36 -6.69 9.73
CA ILE A 239 6.59 -6.67 8.47
C ILE A 239 5.12 -6.85 8.84
N PHE A 240 4.29 -5.91 8.40
CA PHE A 240 2.84 -6.06 8.39
C PHE A 240 2.36 -6.13 6.95
N ALA A 241 1.61 -7.19 6.66
CA ALA A 241 1.05 -7.46 5.36
C ALA A 241 -0.31 -8.15 5.52
N THR A 242 -1.08 -8.20 4.44
CA THR A 242 -2.33 -8.94 4.38
C THR A 242 -2.39 -9.74 3.10
N LYS A 243 -2.65 -11.03 3.24
CA LYS A 243 -2.92 -11.93 2.13
C LYS A 243 -4.42 -12.00 1.88
N ILE A 244 -4.81 -11.93 0.61
CA ILE A 244 -6.16 -12.29 0.16
C ILE A 244 -6.10 -13.42 -0.87
N THR A 245 -7.19 -14.16 -0.99
CA THR A 245 -7.39 -15.11 -2.08
C THR A 245 -8.62 -14.71 -2.88
N VAL A 246 -8.44 -14.42 -4.17
CA VAL A 246 -9.50 -13.98 -5.09
C VAL A 246 -9.87 -15.12 -6.04
N ASP A 247 -11.17 -15.32 -6.28
CA ASP A 247 -11.65 -16.18 -7.37
C ASP A 247 -11.57 -15.39 -8.69
N ALA A 248 -10.70 -15.83 -9.61
CA ALA A 248 -10.39 -15.13 -10.86
C ALA A 248 -11.62 -14.98 -11.78
N SER A 249 -12.60 -15.87 -11.67
CA SER A 249 -13.80 -15.85 -12.51
C SER A 249 -14.86 -14.87 -12.01
N THR A 250 -14.96 -14.68 -10.69
CA THR A 250 -15.95 -13.81 -10.07
C THR A 250 -15.39 -12.49 -9.57
N LYS A 251 -14.05 -12.35 -9.51
CA LYS A 251 -13.29 -11.24 -8.93
C LYS A 251 -13.51 -11.05 -7.42
N LYS A 252 -14.24 -11.97 -6.78
CA LYS A 252 -14.58 -11.90 -5.35
C LYS A 252 -13.48 -12.46 -4.49
N THR A 253 -13.25 -11.82 -3.35
CA THR A 253 -12.34 -12.34 -2.33
C THR A 253 -13.04 -13.45 -1.55
N THR A 254 -12.33 -14.56 -1.40
CA THR A 254 -12.78 -15.79 -0.72
C THR A 254 -12.09 -16.02 0.62
N ASN A 255 -10.92 -15.40 0.82
CA ASN A 255 -10.16 -15.46 2.08
C ASN A 255 -9.38 -14.15 2.29
N ILE A 256 -9.21 -13.76 3.56
CA ILE A 256 -8.36 -12.65 4.00
C ILE A 256 -7.63 -13.05 5.29
N GLU A 257 -6.31 -12.79 5.34
CA GLU A 257 -5.45 -13.16 6.47
C GLU A 257 -4.35 -12.11 6.67
N ARG A 258 -4.26 -11.56 7.89
CA ARG A 258 -3.14 -10.68 8.27
C ARG A 258 -1.88 -11.48 8.56
N ILE A 259 -0.74 -10.96 8.12
CA ILE A 259 0.60 -11.51 8.33
C ILE A 259 1.41 -10.50 9.15
N CYS A 260 2.08 -11.00 10.19
CA CYS A 260 2.98 -10.23 11.03
C CYS A 260 4.29 -11.01 11.22
N ILE A 261 5.39 -10.49 10.66
CA ILE A 261 6.73 -11.02 10.93
C ILE A 261 7.45 -10.04 11.84
N ARG A 262 7.82 -10.50 13.03
CA ARG A 262 8.58 -9.71 13.99
C ARG A 262 10.09 -9.84 13.71
N PRO A 263 10.89 -8.81 14.06
CA PRO A 263 12.34 -8.93 13.96
C PRO A 263 12.85 -10.05 14.87
N GLU A 264 13.85 -10.78 14.40
CA GLU A 264 14.59 -11.71 15.26
C GLU A 264 15.22 -10.94 16.43
N SER A 265 15.08 -11.50 17.64
CA SER A 265 15.57 -10.95 18.90
C SER A 265 17.09 -11.03 19.03
#